data_AF-A0A4Q4URX0-F1
#
_entry.id   AF-A0A4Q4URX0-F1
#
_cell.length_a   1.000
_cell.length_b   1.000
_cell.length_c   1.000
_cell.angle_alpha   90.00
_cell.angle_beta   90.00
_cell.angle_gamma   90.00
#
_symmetry.space_group_name_H-M   'P 1'
#
loop_
_entity.id
_entity.type
_entity.pdbx_description
1 polymer ?
#
loop_
_entity_poly.entity_id
_entity_poly.type
_entity_poly.pdbx_seq_one_letter_code
_entity_poly.pdbx_strand_id
1 'polypeptide(L)'
;MGSVSPSDDERTVLVTGFGPFREHYPVNPSWEIASSLPDYLPPDRVKDPTRRSPPDLPRVRILVHPEPIRVNYDFVRGLVPKLWDDPQQKIDFAVHIGMAGPQPVYALERLAHRDGYMIKDVDGNLLGDEERHRQEGEKWIWHDMPQEITTDLDIDDVYKIWVERSPVSVSIATEAAPCVFSRN
;
A
#
# COMPACT_ATOMS: atom_id res chain seq x y z
N MET A 1 -34.55 -20.24 15.18
CA MET A 1 -33.15 -20.01 15.58
C MET A 1 -32.40 -19.60 14.32
N GLY A 2 -32.35 -18.30 14.04
CA GLY A 2 -31.76 -17.78 12.80
C GLY A 2 -30.24 -17.85 12.90
N SER A 3 -29.61 -18.53 11.95
CA SER A 3 -28.18 -18.47 11.73
C SER A 3 -27.85 -17.11 11.10
N VAL A 4 -27.22 -16.23 11.87
CA VAL A 4 -26.59 -15.04 11.29
C VAL A 4 -25.32 -15.55 10.61
N SER A 5 -25.30 -15.54 9.27
CA SER A 5 -24.09 -15.73 8.48
C SER A 5 -23.07 -14.63 8.82
N PRO A 6 -21.75 -14.91 8.81
CA PRO A 6 -20.76 -13.86 9.02
C PRO A 6 -20.85 -12.83 7.89
N SER A 7 -21.36 -11.64 8.25
CA SER A 7 -21.43 -10.35 7.55
C SER A 7 -20.94 -10.26 6.10
N ASP A 8 -21.87 -10.11 5.16
CA ASP A 8 -21.65 -9.57 3.80
C ASP A 8 -21.16 -8.10 3.78
N ASP A 9 -20.91 -7.50 4.95
CA ASP A 9 -20.70 -6.06 5.13
C ASP A 9 -19.37 -5.72 5.86
N GLU A 10 -18.44 -6.68 5.95
CA GLU A 10 -17.06 -6.42 6.39
C GLU A 10 -16.13 -6.27 5.19
N ARG A 11 -15.24 -5.29 5.24
CA ARG A 11 -14.16 -5.07 4.27
C ARG A 11 -12.81 -5.32 4.93
N THR A 12 -11.94 -6.07 4.28
CA THR A 12 -10.57 -6.30 4.75
C THR A 12 -9.58 -5.50 3.93
N VAL A 13 -8.72 -4.76 4.63
CA VAL A 13 -7.65 -3.94 4.06
C VAL A 13 -6.31 -4.50 4.46
N LEU A 14 -5.51 -4.94 3.49
CA LEU A 14 -4.13 -5.29 3.72
C LEU A 14 -3.29 -4.02 3.87
N VAL A 15 -2.49 -3.91 4.93
CA VAL A 15 -1.56 -2.79 5.11
C VAL A 15 -0.14 -3.30 5.24
N THR A 16 0.78 -2.70 4.49
CA THR A 16 2.21 -3.03 4.56
C THR A 16 3.04 -1.78 4.80
N GLY A 17 4.14 -1.94 5.52
CA GLY A 17 5.22 -0.95 5.58
C GLY A 17 6.55 -1.61 5.23
N PHE A 18 7.56 -0.79 4.93
CA PHE A 18 8.89 -1.26 4.60
C PHE A 18 9.82 -1.21 5.80
N GLY A 19 10.82 -2.09 5.80
CA GLY A 19 11.93 -2.09 6.75
C GLY A 19 12.96 -0.99 6.45
N PRO A 20 14.05 -0.96 7.23
CA PRO A 20 15.14 0.00 7.07
C PRO A 20 15.71 0.05 5.64
N PHE A 21 16.10 1.24 5.18
CA PHE A 21 16.72 1.45 3.87
C PHE A 21 17.94 2.35 3.98
N ARG A 22 19.14 1.77 3.79
CA ARG A 22 20.46 2.41 4.02
C ARG A 22 20.76 2.68 5.49
N GLU A 23 22.05 2.82 5.81
CA GLU A 23 22.53 3.01 7.19
C GLU A 23 21.95 4.26 7.88
N HIS A 24 21.60 5.29 7.12
CA HIS A 24 21.05 6.54 7.67
C HIS A 24 19.56 6.48 8.02
N TYR A 25 18.84 5.42 7.64
CA TYR A 25 17.43 5.23 7.98
C TYR A 25 17.22 3.88 8.68
N PRO A 26 17.75 3.73 9.91
CA PRO A 26 17.66 2.49 10.68
C PRO A 26 16.23 2.17 11.13
N VAL A 27 15.34 3.16 11.09
CA VAL A 27 13.91 3.02 11.33
C VAL A 27 13.20 3.59 10.11
N ASN A 28 12.26 2.83 9.55
CA ASN A 28 11.46 3.27 8.42
C ASN A 28 10.06 3.67 8.93
N PRO A 29 9.67 4.95 8.80
CA PRO A 29 8.39 5.45 9.29
C PRO A 29 7.17 4.69 8.73
N SER A 30 7.28 4.12 7.53
CA SER A 30 6.17 3.37 6.93
C SER A 30 5.77 2.14 7.76
N TRP A 31 6.75 1.43 8.33
CA TRP A 31 6.50 0.29 9.21
C TRP A 31 5.97 0.71 10.57
N GLU A 32 6.52 1.79 11.15
CA GLU A 32 6.04 2.33 12.43
C GLU A 32 4.56 2.74 12.33
N ILE A 33 4.17 3.36 11.22
CA ILE A 33 2.76 3.68 10.95
C ILE A 33 1.95 2.39 10.84
N ALA A 34 2.32 1.47 9.94
CA ALA A 34 1.57 0.24 9.69
C ALA A 34 1.37 -0.60 10.96
N SER A 35 2.43 -0.84 11.72
CA SER A 35 2.41 -1.65 12.95
C SER A 35 1.66 -1.00 14.11
N SER A 36 1.44 0.33 14.08
CA SER A 36 0.66 1.05 15.08
C SER A 36 -0.85 1.04 14.83
N LEU A 37 -1.29 0.57 13.65
CA LEU A 37 -2.70 0.57 13.29
C LEU A 37 -3.49 -0.44 14.14
N PRO A 38 -4.74 -0.10 14.52
CA PRO A 38 -5.63 -1.05 15.18
C PRO A 38 -6.11 -2.13 14.20
N ASP A 39 -6.52 -3.29 14.71
CA ASP A 39 -7.10 -4.39 13.90
C ASP A 39 -8.38 -4.00 13.14
N TYR A 40 -9.05 -2.93 13.56
CA TYR A 40 -10.27 -2.43 12.96
C TYR A 40 -10.27 -0.91 12.89
N LEU A 41 -10.81 -0.37 11.79
CA LEU A 41 -11.01 1.06 11.65
C LEU A 41 -11.90 1.57 12.80
N PRO A 42 -11.43 2.56 13.59
CA PRO A 42 -12.24 3.11 14.66
C PRO A 42 -13.53 3.72 14.11
N PRO A 43 -14.65 3.67 14.87
CA PRO A 43 -15.86 4.38 14.49
C PRO A 43 -15.56 5.85 14.22
N ASP A 44 -16.24 6.44 13.25
CA ASP A 44 -16.03 7.82 12.86
C ASP A 44 -16.38 8.77 14.01
N ARG A 45 -15.38 9.14 14.81
CA ARG A 45 -15.52 10.08 15.93
C ARG A 45 -15.41 11.49 15.39
N VAL A 46 -16.37 11.89 14.56
CA VAL A 46 -16.44 13.27 14.12
C VAL A 46 -16.82 14.11 15.34
N LYS A 47 -15.85 14.88 15.87
CA LYS A 47 -16.08 15.81 16.99
C LYS A 47 -17.02 16.97 16.59
N ASP A 48 -17.27 17.12 15.30
CA ASP A 48 -18.10 18.17 14.72
C ASP A 48 -19.50 17.62 14.40
N PRO A 49 -20.55 17.99 15.16
CA PRO A 49 -21.91 17.50 14.97
C PRO A 49 -22.55 17.92 13.64
N THR A 50 -21.92 18.79 12.85
CA THR A 50 -22.39 19.16 11.51
C THR A 50 -21.93 18.20 10.41
N ARG A 51 -20.89 17.41 10.69
CA ARG A 51 -20.33 16.44 9.76
C ARG A 51 -21.00 15.08 10.01
N ARG A 52 -22.02 14.78 9.22
CA ARG A 52 -22.66 13.46 9.23
C ARG A 52 -21.69 12.46 8.61
N SER A 53 -21.33 11.43 9.36
CA SER A 53 -20.79 10.20 8.78
C SER A 53 -21.77 9.67 7.73
N PRO A 54 -21.30 9.10 6.60
CA PRO A 54 -22.17 8.38 5.69
C PRO A 54 -22.99 7.35 6.48
N PRO A 55 -24.30 7.19 6.21
CA PRO A 55 -25.19 6.48 7.13
C PRO A 55 -24.83 5.02 7.45
N ASP A 56 -24.04 4.33 6.63
CA ASP A 56 -23.61 2.95 6.89
C ASP A 56 -22.25 2.70 6.21
N LEU A 57 -21.14 3.00 6.89
CA LEU A 57 -19.84 2.51 6.44
C LEU A 57 -19.68 1.05 6.87
N PRO A 58 -19.23 0.14 5.98
CA PRO A 58 -19.00 -1.24 6.34
C PRO A 58 -17.95 -1.32 7.45
N ARG A 59 -17.99 -2.41 8.22
CA ARG A 59 -16.92 -2.68 9.19
C ARG A 59 -15.62 -2.89 8.45
N VAL A 60 -14.55 -2.18 8.81
CA VAL A 60 -13.26 -2.33 8.15
C VAL A 60 -12.27 -3.04 9.07
N ARG A 61 -11.84 -4.23 8.66
CA ARG A 61 -10.72 -4.97 9.26
C ARG A 61 -9.41 -4.51 8.61
N ILE A 62 -8.42 -4.19 9.43
CA ILE A 62 -7.09 -3.82 9.00
C ILE A 62 -6.18 -5.01 9.26
N LEU A 63 -5.68 -5.61 8.18
CA LEU A 63 -4.74 -6.72 8.23
C LEU A 63 -3.34 -6.18 7.98
N VAL A 64 -2.58 -5.94 9.04
CA VAL A 64 -1.19 -5.50 8.93
C VAL A 64 -0.31 -6.72 8.64
N HIS A 65 0.58 -6.62 7.64
CA HIS A 65 1.58 -7.65 7.40
C HIS A 65 2.47 -7.81 8.66
N PRO A 66 2.74 -9.04 9.17
CA PRO A 66 3.34 -9.24 10.49
C PRO A 66 4.77 -8.70 10.66
N GLU A 67 5.50 -8.46 9.57
CA GLU A 67 6.88 -7.97 9.60
C GLU A 67 7.06 -6.83 8.58
N PRO A 68 8.05 -5.93 8.78
CA PRO A 68 8.37 -4.94 7.76
C PRO A 68 8.83 -5.61 6.46
N ILE A 69 8.26 -5.21 5.32
CA ILE A 69 8.70 -5.70 4.01
C ILE A 69 10.12 -5.23 3.76
N ARG A 70 11.00 -6.17 3.45
CA ARG A 70 12.39 -5.84 3.14
C ARG A 70 12.48 -5.07 1.83
N VAL A 71 13.25 -3.98 1.81
CA VAL A 71 13.49 -3.17 0.60
C VAL A 71 14.49 -3.88 -0.31
N ASN A 72 14.07 -4.98 -0.92
CA ASN A 72 14.81 -5.80 -1.89
C ASN A 72 13.88 -6.21 -3.03
N TYR A 73 14.34 -6.03 -4.26
CA TYR A 73 13.48 -6.22 -5.44
C TYR A 73 12.99 -7.65 -5.60
N ASP A 74 13.89 -8.64 -5.51
CA ASP A 74 13.52 -10.05 -5.68
C ASP A 74 12.61 -10.54 -4.55
N PHE A 75 12.85 -10.08 -3.32
CA PHE A 75 12.01 -10.35 -2.16
C PHE A 75 10.60 -9.80 -2.35
N VAL A 76 10.48 -8.52 -2.72
CA VAL A 76 9.18 -7.86 -2.98
C VAL A 76 8.45 -8.55 -4.13
N ARG A 77 9.13 -8.86 -5.24
CA ARG A 77 8.57 -9.58 -6.40
C ARG A 77 8.06 -10.97 -6.02
N GLY A 78 8.71 -11.64 -5.07
CA GLY A 78 8.33 -12.97 -4.62
C GLY A 78 7.29 -13.00 -3.50
N LEU A 79 7.17 -11.93 -2.71
CA LEU A 79 6.27 -11.84 -1.54
C LEU A 79 4.92 -11.22 -1.89
N VAL A 80 4.90 -10.03 -2.50
CA VAL A 80 3.69 -9.21 -2.59
C VAL A 80 2.55 -9.90 -3.37
N PRO A 81 2.80 -10.62 -4.50
CA PRO A 81 1.75 -11.39 -5.16
C PRO A 81 1.06 -12.40 -4.22
N LYS A 82 1.86 -13.07 -3.39
CA LYS A 82 1.38 -14.12 -2.48
C LYS A 82 0.54 -13.60 -1.32
N LEU A 83 0.59 -12.29 -1.05
CA LEU A 83 -0.23 -11.70 0.01
C LEU A 83 -1.72 -11.79 -0.32
N TRP A 84 -2.07 -11.95 -1.59
CA TRP A 84 -3.45 -12.07 -2.07
C TRP A 84 -3.95 -13.52 -2.16
N ASP A 85 -3.05 -14.50 -2.02
CA ASP A 85 -3.32 -15.91 -2.34
C ASP A 85 -3.96 -16.70 -1.18
N ASP A 86 -4.16 -16.09 0.00
CA ASP A 86 -4.76 -16.79 1.14
C ASP A 86 -6.27 -17.03 0.91
N PRO A 87 -6.71 -18.29 0.66
CA PRO A 87 -8.11 -18.58 0.39
C PRO A 87 -9.00 -18.42 1.64
N GLN A 88 -8.41 -18.35 2.83
CA GLN A 88 -9.14 -18.16 4.08
C GLN A 88 -9.32 -16.68 4.44
N GLN A 89 -8.54 -15.79 3.81
CA GLN A 89 -8.54 -14.37 4.09
C GLN A 89 -8.73 -13.57 2.81
N LYS A 90 -9.99 -13.24 2.50
CA LYS A 90 -10.31 -12.30 1.43
C LYS A 90 -9.73 -10.92 1.77
N ILE A 91 -9.04 -10.30 0.81
CA ILE A 91 -8.60 -8.91 0.85
C ILE A 91 -9.43 -8.13 -0.18
N ASP A 92 -10.04 -7.02 0.23
CA ASP A 92 -10.83 -6.17 -0.66
C ASP A 92 -9.96 -5.08 -1.32
N PHE A 93 -8.97 -4.54 -0.60
CA PHE A 93 -7.93 -3.67 -1.16
C PHE A 93 -6.67 -3.65 -0.29
N ALA A 94 -5.57 -3.15 -0.83
CA ALA A 94 -4.30 -3.00 -0.11
C ALA A 94 -3.86 -1.54 -0.06
N VAL A 95 -3.19 -1.18 1.04
CA VAL A 95 -2.51 0.10 1.24
C VAL A 95 -1.05 -0.19 1.54
N HIS A 96 -0.19 0.11 0.57
CA HIS A 96 1.26 0.02 0.74
C HIS A 96 1.79 1.38 1.19
N ILE A 97 2.38 1.43 2.39
CA ILE A 97 2.98 2.64 2.92
C ILE A 97 4.47 2.60 2.60
N GLY A 98 4.97 3.66 1.97
CA GLY A 98 6.38 3.86 1.65
C GLY A 98 6.94 5.14 2.24
N MET A 99 8.26 5.27 2.22
CA MET A 99 8.96 6.51 2.59
C MET A 99 9.59 7.11 1.34
N ALA A 100 9.16 8.32 0.96
CA ALA A 100 9.69 9.08 -0.17
C ALA A 100 10.44 10.32 0.32
N GLY A 101 11.73 10.14 0.62
CA GLY A 101 12.60 11.23 1.10
C GLY A 101 12.26 11.73 2.50
N PRO A 102 12.93 12.80 2.97
CA PRO A 102 12.82 13.29 4.35
C PRO A 102 11.71 14.32 4.57
N GLN A 103 10.95 14.68 3.53
CA GLN A 103 9.97 15.75 3.62
C GLN A 103 8.76 15.29 4.46
N PRO A 104 8.25 16.13 5.39
CA PRO A 104 7.11 15.78 6.24
C PRO A 104 5.78 15.98 5.49
N VAL A 105 5.65 15.32 4.34
CA VAL A 105 4.49 15.39 3.45
C VAL A 105 3.99 13.97 3.21
N TYR A 106 2.70 13.73 3.39
CA TYR A 106 2.06 12.51 2.92
C TYR A 106 1.68 12.68 1.46
N ALA A 107 1.83 11.62 0.67
CA ALA A 107 1.48 11.65 -0.73
C ALA A 107 0.67 10.42 -1.12
N LEU A 108 -0.33 10.63 -1.96
CA LEU A 108 -1.13 9.58 -2.58
C LEU A 108 -0.56 9.27 -3.97
N GLU A 109 -0.07 8.05 -4.15
CA GLU A 109 0.41 7.58 -5.45
C GLU A 109 -0.75 7.25 -6.38
N ARG A 110 -0.69 7.77 -7.60
CA ARG A 110 -1.66 7.45 -8.67
C ARG A 110 -1.17 6.39 -9.62
N LEU A 111 0.15 6.27 -9.78
CA LEU A 111 0.81 5.49 -10.82
C LEU A 111 1.87 4.58 -10.18
N ALA A 112 1.83 3.30 -10.53
CA ALA A 112 2.89 2.36 -10.18
C ALA A 112 3.65 1.96 -11.44
N HIS A 113 4.98 1.96 -11.36
CA HIS A 113 5.84 1.56 -12.46
C HIS A 113 6.28 0.12 -12.27
N ARG A 114 6.23 -0.67 -13.35
CA ARG A 114 6.74 -2.02 -13.37
C ARG A 114 8.27 -2.03 -13.34
N ASP A 115 8.93 -1.15 -14.09
CA ASP A 115 10.37 -1.13 -14.33
C ASP A 115 10.94 0.30 -14.26
N GLY A 116 12.19 0.51 -14.72
CA GLY A 116 12.84 1.83 -14.71
C GLY A 116 13.54 2.21 -13.39
N TYR A 117 13.63 1.30 -12.44
CA TYR A 117 14.26 1.54 -11.14
C TYR A 117 15.79 1.53 -11.21
N MET A 118 16.37 2.72 -11.05
CA MET A 118 17.83 2.93 -11.11
C MET A 118 18.51 2.96 -9.73
N ILE A 119 17.74 2.82 -8.65
CA ILE A 119 18.26 2.85 -7.28
C ILE A 119 18.50 1.42 -6.81
N LYS A 120 19.69 1.16 -6.27
CA LYS A 120 20.04 -0.12 -5.65
C LYS A 120 19.21 -0.35 -4.38
N ASP A 121 18.81 -1.60 -4.21
CA ASP A 121 18.15 -2.07 -3.00
C ASP A 121 19.14 -2.22 -1.82
N VAL A 122 18.69 -2.72 -0.67
CA VAL A 122 19.56 -2.83 0.53
C VAL A 122 20.64 -3.91 0.41
N ASP A 123 20.59 -4.78 -0.61
CA ASP A 123 21.66 -5.74 -0.93
C ASP A 123 22.59 -5.24 -2.04
N GLY A 124 22.35 -4.02 -2.54
CA GLY A 124 23.17 -3.40 -3.58
C GLY A 124 22.78 -3.81 -5.00
N ASN A 125 21.62 -4.44 -5.19
CA ASN A 125 21.13 -4.92 -6.48
C ASN A 125 20.20 -3.92 -7.14
N LEU A 126 20.26 -3.81 -8.47
CA LEU A 126 19.23 -3.13 -9.26
C LEU A 126 18.07 -4.09 -9.53
N LEU A 127 16.92 -3.57 -9.95
CA LEU A 127 15.74 -4.39 -10.27
C LEU A 127 16.04 -5.49 -11.30
N GLY A 128 16.85 -5.18 -12.32
CA GLY A 128 17.34 -6.16 -13.30
C GLY A 128 16.30 -6.70 -14.28
N ASP A 129 15.08 -6.16 -14.29
CA ASP A 129 13.97 -6.68 -15.09
C ASP A 129 14.17 -6.54 -16.60
N GLU A 130 14.82 -5.48 -17.08
CA GLU A 130 15.14 -5.33 -18.50
C GLU A 130 16.07 -6.44 -19.01
N GLU A 131 17.03 -6.84 -18.17
CA GLU A 131 17.94 -7.95 -18.49
C GLU A 131 17.21 -9.28 -18.44
N ARG A 132 16.39 -9.52 -17.40
CA ARG A 132 15.56 -10.73 -17.29
C ARG A 132 14.62 -10.87 -18.47
N HIS A 133 13.95 -9.80 -18.88
CA HIS A 133 13.06 -9.80 -20.04
C HIS A 133 13.80 -10.17 -21.33
N ARG A 134 15.01 -9.64 -21.53
CA ARG A 134 15.84 -9.98 -22.70
C ARG A 134 16.25 -11.45 -22.73
N GLN A 135 16.53 -12.05 -21.56
CA GLN A 135 16.96 -13.44 -21.44
C GLN A 135 15.80 -14.44 -21.53
N GLU A 136 14.68 -14.15 -20.86
CA GLU A 136 13.54 -15.05 -20.73
C GLU A 136 12.49 -14.88 -21.84
N GLY A 137 12.47 -13.72 -22.52
CA GLY A 137 11.53 -13.41 -23.58
C GLY A 137 10.08 -13.49 -23.07
N GLU A 138 9.25 -14.28 -23.76
CA GLU A 138 7.84 -14.53 -23.41
C GLU A 138 7.67 -15.27 -22.08
N LYS A 139 8.71 -15.93 -21.57
CA LYS A 139 8.64 -16.67 -20.29
C LYS A 139 8.78 -15.76 -19.07
N TRP A 140 9.19 -14.52 -19.28
CA TRP A 140 9.30 -13.55 -18.19
C TRP A 140 7.93 -13.28 -17.60
N ILE A 141 7.82 -13.37 -16.27
CA ILE A 141 6.53 -13.35 -15.56
C ILE A 141 5.70 -12.07 -15.78
N TRP A 142 6.35 -10.99 -16.27
CA TRP A 142 5.74 -9.69 -16.56
C TRP A 142 5.66 -9.34 -18.05
N HIS A 143 5.93 -10.28 -18.97
CA HIS A 143 6.05 -10.04 -20.42
C HIS A 143 4.88 -9.24 -21.01
N ASP A 144 3.64 -9.64 -20.70
CA ASP A 144 2.41 -9.03 -21.21
C ASP A 144 1.78 -8.00 -20.25
N MET A 145 2.47 -7.65 -19.17
CA MET A 145 1.97 -6.68 -18.20
C MET A 145 2.32 -5.26 -18.66
N PRO A 146 1.44 -4.27 -18.46
CA PRO A 146 1.75 -2.90 -18.80
C PRO A 146 2.93 -2.38 -17.97
N GLN A 147 3.65 -1.41 -18.53
CA GLN A 147 4.77 -0.77 -17.84
C GLN A 147 4.31 0.07 -16.65
N GLU A 148 3.07 0.58 -16.72
CA GLU A 148 2.48 1.42 -15.71
C GLU A 148 1.05 0.96 -15.43
N ILE A 149 0.64 1.04 -14.18
CA ILE A 149 -0.76 0.86 -13.78
C ILE A 149 -1.20 2.01 -12.90
N THR A 150 -2.50 2.31 -12.94
CA THR A 150 -3.12 3.28 -12.05
C THR A 150 -3.85 2.58 -10.92
N THR A 151 -3.95 3.26 -9.78
CA THR A 151 -4.85 2.82 -8.70
C THR A 151 -6.32 2.85 -9.14
N ASP A 152 -7.11 1.91 -8.62
CA ASP A 152 -8.56 1.87 -8.81
C ASP A 152 -9.32 2.85 -7.89
N LEU A 153 -8.62 3.46 -6.92
CA LEU A 153 -9.22 4.41 -6.00
C LEU A 153 -9.38 5.79 -6.65
N ASP A 154 -10.50 6.46 -6.36
CA ASP A 154 -10.68 7.88 -6.69
C ASP A 154 -9.77 8.73 -5.80
N ILE A 155 -8.54 8.95 -6.26
CA ILE A 155 -7.53 9.71 -5.50
C ILE A 155 -7.94 11.15 -5.27
N ASP A 156 -8.76 11.74 -6.14
CA ASP A 156 -9.23 13.10 -5.97
C ASP A 156 -10.23 13.20 -4.81
N ASP A 157 -11.18 12.27 -4.71
CA ASP A 157 -12.10 12.19 -3.57
C ASP A 157 -11.37 11.81 -2.26
N VAL A 158 -10.47 10.82 -2.32
CA VAL A 158 -9.64 10.42 -1.16
C VAL A 158 -8.80 11.59 -0.66
N TYR A 159 -8.14 12.33 -1.57
CA TYR A 159 -7.34 13.50 -1.23
C TYR A 159 -8.19 14.56 -0.54
N LYS A 160 -9.34 14.89 -1.12
CA LYS A 160 -10.27 15.86 -0.55
C LYS A 160 -10.70 15.46 0.87
N ILE A 161 -11.16 14.22 1.05
CA ILE A 161 -11.59 13.70 2.35
C ILE A 161 -10.43 13.71 3.36
N TRP A 162 -9.22 13.33 2.93
CA TRP A 162 -8.05 13.28 3.80
C TRP A 162 -7.62 14.67 4.26
N VAL A 163 -7.60 15.67 3.36
CA VAL A 163 -7.35 17.07 3.72
C VAL A 163 -8.43 17.59 4.69
N GLU A 164 -9.70 17.35 4.40
CA GLU A 164 -10.82 17.81 5.25
C GLU A 164 -10.82 17.20 6.68
N ARG A 165 -10.26 15.99 6.82
CA ARG A 165 -10.19 15.25 8.09
C ARG A 165 -8.86 15.41 8.82
N SER A 166 -7.83 15.96 8.18
CA SER A 166 -6.50 16.14 8.78
C SER A 166 -6.36 17.47 9.52
N PRO A 167 -5.49 17.55 10.54
CA PRO A 167 -5.08 18.82 11.11
C PRO A 167 -4.45 19.74 10.06
N VAL A 168 -4.63 21.05 10.19
CA VAL A 168 -4.04 22.08 9.29
C VAL A 168 -2.51 22.01 9.23
N SER A 169 -1.87 21.42 10.25
CA SER A 169 -0.41 21.24 10.31
C SER A 169 0.11 20.09 9.44
N VAL A 170 -0.75 19.26 8.86
CA VAL A 170 -0.35 18.12 8.02
C VAL A 170 -0.37 18.53 6.56
N SER A 171 0.74 18.34 5.86
CA SER A 171 0.83 18.54 4.41
C SER A 171 0.53 17.24 3.68
N ILE A 172 -0.37 17.30 2.70
CA ILE A 172 -0.80 16.16 1.87
C ILE A 172 -0.68 16.58 0.40
N ALA A 173 -0.18 15.70 -0.45
CA ALA A 173 -0.03 15.89 -1.89
C ALA A 173 -0.56 14.67 -2.69
N THR A 174 -0.72 14.82 -4.00
CA THR A 174 -1.17 13.74 -4.91
C THR A 174 -0.09 13.28 -5.89
N GLU A 175 1.18 13.51 -5.57
CA GLU A 175 2.34 13.08 -6.35
C GLU A 175 3.44 12.60 -5.40
N ALA A 176 3.84 11.34 -5.49
CA ALA A 176 5.08 10.86 -4.88
C ALA A 176 5.94 10.07 -5.89
N ALA A 177 7.00 9.46 -5.37
CA ALA A 177 8.06 8.87 -6.17
C ALA A 177 7.64 7.50 -6.74
N PRO A 178 8.10 7.11 -7.94
CA PRO A 178 7.67 5.88 -8.60
C PRO A 178 7.77 4.64 -7.68
N CYS A 179 6.70 3.83 -7.57
CA CYS A 179 6.65 2.61 -6.74
C CYS A 179 6.43 1.30 -7.54
N VAL A 180 7.12 0.22 -7.15
CA VAL A 180 7.05 -1.10 -7.81
C VAL A 180 5.73 -1.79 -7.46
N PHE A 181 5.00 -2.31 -8.45
CA PHE A 181 3.81 -3.12 -8.23
C PHE A 181 4.04 -4.62 -8.52
N SER A 182 3.17 -5.47 -7.97
CA SER A 182 3.16 -6.92 -8.17
C SER A 182 1.79 -7.47 -8.61
N ARG A 183 1.76 -8.30 -9.64
CA ARG A 183 0.61 -9.00 -10.23
C ARG A 183 -0.18 -9.82 -9.20
N ASN A 184 -1.50 -9.71 -9.28
CA ASN A 184 -2.48 -10.61 -8.69
C ASN A 184 -2.63 -11.89 -9.52
#